data_AF-A0A1V6PM05-F1
#
_entry.id   AF-A0A1V6PM05-F1
#
_cell.length_a   1.000
_cell.length_b   1.000
_cell.length_c   1.000
_cell.angle_alpha   90.00
_cell.angle_beta   90.00
_cell.angle_gamma   90.00
#
_symmetry.space_group_name_H-M   'P 1'
#
loop_
_entity.id
_entity.type
_entity.pdbx_description
1 polymer ?
#
loop_
_entity_poly.entity_id
_entity_poly.type
_entity_poly.pdbx_seq_one_letter_code
_entity_poly.pdbx_strand_id
1 'polypeptide(L)'
;MPQASVPLTHGKYDKLDSVAALNGRVFDNDPVIAYMLLDMSREERLQYLPSYWYRLARSALMNNALITEADGWKAASIVIPPGRYVDNVWTLMCSGFLCILWKIGFSGLKRLWTEFSGMTDNAKRKGLGGQKRYYYVFSIGTESEHRGKGENYPSPSNAQLADHQIGLAKAIMHYHQEKAKSENLPIWLEATTESSRHLYLSMGFQEVEQITLGKGKVDAEATVRPGGPGVTLYAMVWWPKSASVGSPGPSIEAP
;
A
#
# COMPACT_ATOMS: atom_id res chain seq x y z
N MET A 1 -24.39 4.85 23.90
CA MET A 1 -23.02 5.23 24.33
C MET A 1 -22.26 5.64 23.09
N PRO A 2 -21.41 6.68 23.11
CA PRO A 2 -20.59 7.02 21.94
C PRO A 2 -19.65 5.84 21.64
N GLN A 3 -19.74 5.32 20.42
CA GLN A 3 -19.00 4.15 19.95
C GLN A 3 -17.49 4.46 19.90
N ALA A 4 -16.65 3.54 20.36
CA ALA A 4 -15.19 3.74 20.37
C ALA A 4 -14.64 3.62 18.93
N SER A 5 -14.21 4.73 18.35
CA SER A 5 -13.43 4.74 17.11
C SER A 5 -12.16 3.91 17.27
N VAL A 6 -11.75 3.15 16.24
CA VAL A 6 -10.46 2.45 16.22
C VAL A 6 -9.36 3.45 16.58
N PRO A 7 -8.59 3.26 17.68
CA PRO A 7 -7.57 4.20 18.08
C PRO A 7 -6.44 4.14 17.06
N LEU A 8 -6.17 5.29 16.43
CA LEU A 8 -5.04 5.47 15.52
C LEU A 8 -3.98 6.32 16.21
N THR A 9 -2.72 5.88 16.12
CA THR A 9 -1.58 6.70 16.54
C THR A 9 -0.64 6.93 15.36
N HIS A 10 0.01 8.09 15.35
CA HIS A 10 0.90 8.49 14.26
C HIS A 10 2.33 8.69 14.76
N GLY A 11 3.31 8.42 13.91
CA GLY A 11 4.72 8.62 14.26
C GLY A 11 5.64 8.50 13.06
N LYS A 12 6.94 8.60 13.33
CA LYS A 12 8.03 8.51 12.35
C LYS A 12 9.10 7.54 12.87
N TYR A 13 10.32 8.02 13.12
CA TYR A 13 11.44 7.18 13.53
C TYR A 13 11.21 6.47 14.87
N ASP A 14 10.42 7.07 15.78
CA ASP A 14 9.99 6.49 17.05
C ASP A 14 9.15 5.21 16.89
N LYS A 15 8.53 5.03 15.72
CA LYS A 15 7.67 3.89 15.36
C LYS A 15 8.35 2.88 14.43
N LEU A 16 9.61 3.11 14.05
CA LEU A 16 10.30 2.37 12.99
C LEU A 16 10.47 0.88 13.33
N ASP A 17 10.96 0.55 14.53
CA ASP A 17 11.20 -0.84 14.91
C ASP A 17 9.90 -1.65 14.95
N SER A 18 8.85 -1.05 15.52
CA SER A 18 7.55 -1.69 15.66
C SER A 18 6.86 -1.93 14.32
N VAL A 19 6.89 -0.95 13.39
CA VAL A 19 6.30 -1.15 12.06
C VAL A 19 7.08 -2.18 11.24
N ALA A 20 8.40 -2.24 11.40
CA ALA A 20 9.24 -3.22 10.73
C ALA A 20 8.95 -4.64 11.22
N ALA A 21 8.85 -4.84 12.54
CA ALA A 21 8.50 -6.11 13.14
C ALA A 21 7.10 -6.59 12.72
N LEU A 22 6.11 -5.68 12.73
CA LEU A 22 4.75 -5.97 12.28
C LEU A 22 4.73 -6.37 10.81
N ASN A 23 5.32 -5.56 9.92
CA ASN A 23 5.35 -5.87 8.49
C ASN A 23 6.06 -7.19 8.20
N GLY A 24 7.10 -7.54 8.97
CA GLY A 24 7.76 -8.84 8.85
C GLY A 24 6.81 -10.03 9.06
N ARG A 25 5.83 -9.90 9.96
CA ARG A 25 4.79 -10.92 10.19
C ARG A 25 3.65 -10.85 9.18
N VAL A 26 3.21 -9.64 8.82
CA VAL A 26 2.06 -9.44 7.93
C VAL A 26 2.32 -9.94 6.51
N PHE A 27 3.55 -9.76 6.02
CA PHE A 27 3.95 -10.03 4.64
C PHE A 27 4.79 -11.32 4.49
N ASP A 28 4.75 -12.20 5.48
CA ASP A 28 5.55 -13.44 5.53
C ASP A 28 5.26 -14.42 4.38
N ASN A 29 4.00 -14.44 3.93
CA ASN A 29 3.47 -15.25 2.83
C ASN A 29 3.04 -14.40 1.63
N ASP A 30 3.51 -13.15 1.51
CA ASP A 30 3.21 -12.30 0.35
C ASP A 30 3.99 -12.78 -0.89
N PRO A 31 3.32 -13.11 -2.01
CA PRO A 31 3.98 -13.68 -3.19
C PRO A 31 4.88 -12.66 -3.92
N VAL A 32 4.56 -11.36 -3.85
CA VAL A 32 5.40 -10.32 -4.44
C VAL A 32 6.69 -10.19 -3.62
N ILE A 33 6.59 -10.13 -2.29
CA ILE A 33 7.78 -10.10 -1.43
C ILE A 33 8.61 -11.39 -1.58
N ALA A 34 7.94 -12.53 -1.69
CA ALA A 34 8.57 -13.82 -1.97
C ALA A 34 9.38 -13.79 -3.26
N TYR A 35 8.81 -13.25 -4.34
CA TYR A 35 9.50 -13.12 -5.63
C TYR A 35 10.68 -12.15 -5.59
N MET A 36 10.54 -11.03 -4.88
CA MET A 36 11.61 -10.05 -4.71
C MET A 36 12.82 -10.63 -3.96
N LEU A 37 12.59 -11.60 -3.08
CA LEU A 37 13.60 -12.28 -2.26
C LEU A 37 13.81 -13.75 -2.66
N LEU A 38 13.49 -14.13 -3.90
CA LEU A 38 13.48 -15.53 -4.38
C LEU A 38 14.82 -16.27 -4.16
N ASP A 39 15.93 -15.54 -4.12
CA ASP A 39 17.27 -16.12 -3.99
C ASP A 39 17.55 -16.60 -2.55
N MET A 40 16.63 -16.31 -1.61
CA MET A 40 16.65 -16.81 -0.24
C MET A 40 15.71 -18.01 -0.11
N SER A 41 16.11 -19.02 0.66
CA SER A 41 15.17 -20.05 1.10
C SER A 41 14.03 -19.43 1.92
N ARG A 42 12.91 -20.15 2.05
CA ARG A 42 11.76 -19.67 2.85
C ARG A 42 12.19 -19.33 4.29
N GLU A 43 13.00 -20.17 4.92
CA GLU A 43 13.46 -19.96 6.29
C GLU A 43 14.34 -18.71 6.41
N GLU A 44 15.35 -18.56 5.55
CA GLU A 44 16.22 -17.38 5.52
C GLU A 44 15.42 -16.10 5.26
N ARG A 45 14.45 -16.15 4.34
CA ARG A 45 13.57 -15.02 4.04
C ARG A 45 12.80 -14.59 5.28
N LEU A 46 12.16 -15.53 5.98
CA LEU A 46 11.36 -15.23 7.18
C LEU A 46 12.21 -14.60 8.29
N GLN A 47 13.44 -15.09 8.50
CA GLN A 47 14.38 -14.51 9.46
C GLN A 47 14.85 -13.10 9.03
N TYR A 48 14.95 -12.85 7.72
CA TYR A 48 15.42 -11.59 7.17
C TYR A 48 14.34 -10.49 7.11
N LEU A 49 13.05 -10.86 7.04
CA LEU A 49 11.93 -9.94 6.82
C LEU A 49 11.90 -8.73 7.78
N PRO A 50 12.13 -8.87 9.11
CA PRO A 50 12.18 -7.70 9.99
C PRO A 50 13.27 -6.69 9.61
N SER A 51 14.47 -7.17 9.26
CA SER A 51 15.58 -6.29 8.83
C SER A 51 15.30 -5.67 7.45
N TYR A 52 14.70 -6.45 6.55
CA TYR A 52 14.26 -5.97 5.24
C TYR A 52 13.26 -4.81 5.39
N TRP A 53 12.21 -5.01 6.17
CA TRP A 53 11.19 -3.98 6.42
C TRP A 53 11.71 -2.79 7.20
N TYR A 54 12.63 -2.98 8.15
CA TYR A 54 13.28 -1.87 8.85
C TYR A 54 13.95 -0.91 7.86
N ARG A 55 14.72 -1.44 6.91
CA ARG A 55 15.46 -0.64 5.93
C ARG A 55 14.52 0.05 4.93
N LEU A 56 13.49 -0.66 4.46
CA LEU A 56 12.48 -0.09 3.58
C LEU A 56 11.68 1.03 4.26
N ALA A 57 11.19 0.79 5.48
CA ALA A 57 10.47 1.78 6.28
C ALA A 57 11.34 2.99 6.58
N ARG A 58 12.62 2.80 6.93
CA ARG A 58 13.58 3.88 7.12
C ARG A 58 13.75 4.72 5.85
N SER A 59 13.84 4.08 4.68
CA SER A 59 13.91 4.78 3.39
C SER A 59 12.65 5.62 3.13
N ALA A 60 11.46 5.06 3.40
CA ALA A 60 10.20 5.79 3.30
C ALA A 60 10.18 7.00 4.27
N LEU A 61 10.64 6.85 5.51
CA LEU A 61 10.72 7.93 6.50
C LEU A 61 11.67 9.06 6.08
N MET A 62 12.78 8.77 5.40
CA MET A 62 13.64 9.80 4.80
C MET A 62 12.93 10.59 3.69
N ASN A 63 11.90 10.01 3.08
CA ASN A 63 10.97 10.66 2.16
C ASN A 63 9.72 11.22 2.89
N ASN A 64 9.84 11.50 4.19
CA ASN A 64 8.81 12.07 5.05
C ASN A 64 7.55 11.20 5.19
N ALA A 65 7.66 9.88 5.06
CA ALA A 65 6.54 8.99 5.33
C ALA A 65 5.95 9.21 6.73
N LEU A 66 4.65 8.96 6.84
CA LEU A 66 3.91 8.86 8.09
C LEU A 66 3.65 7.40 8.39
N ILE A 67 4.00 6.95 9.60
CA ILE A 67 3.55 5.67 10.12
C ILE A 67 2.25 5.92 10.87
N THR A 68 1.20 5.19 10.51
CA THR A 68 -0.07 5.14 11.24
C THR A 68 -0.25 3.74 11.77
N GLU A 69 -0.40 3.62 13.09
CA GLU A 69 -0.65 2.38 13.81
C GLU A 69 -2.10 2.32 14.26
N ALA A 70 -2.66 1.11 14.36
CA ALA A 70 -4.01 0.88 14.87
C ALA A 70 -4.07 -0.29 15.86
N ASP A 71 -4.83 -0.07 16.94
CA ASP A 71 -5.26 -1.08 17.91
C ASP A 71 -4.12 -1.89 18.57
N GLY A 72 -3.04 -1.22 18.96
CA GLY A 72 -1.91 -1.83 19.68
C GLY A 72 -1.00 -2.63 18.76
N TRP A 73 -0.66 -2.10 17.58
CA TRP A 73 0.17 -2.72 16.56
C TRP A 73 -0.43 -3.96 15.88
N LYS A 74 -1.75 -4.15 15.93
CA LYS A 74 -2.43 -5.20 15.15
C LYS A 74 -2.50 -4.86 13.66
N ALA A 75 -2.44 -3.56 13.34
CA ALA A 75 -2.32 -3.06 11.98
C ALA A 75 -1.48 -1.79 11.93
N ALA A 76 -0.85 -1.54 10.79
CA ALA A 76 -0.17 -0.29 10.52
C ALA A 76 -0.10 0.01 9.02
N SER A 77 0.19 1.27 8.70
CA SER A 77 0.57 1.71 7.36
C SER A 77 1.82 2.58 7.38
N ILE A 78 2.50 2.61 6.24
CA ILE A 78 3.54 3.57 5.90
C ILE A 78 3.03 4.30 4.65
N VAL A 79 2.77 5.61 4.76
CA VAL A 79 2.27 6.42 3.65
C VAL A 79 3.20 7.60 3.40
N ILE A 80 3.63 7.76 2.15
CA ILE A 80 4.52 8.83 1.71
C ILE A 80 3.67 10.01 1.22
N PRO A 81 3.95 11.24 1.70
CA PRO A 81 3.17 12.41 1.33
C PRO A 81 3.46 12.89 -0.10
N PRO A 82 2.56 13.70 -0.68
CA PRO A 82 2.72 14.24 -2.04
C PRO A 82 4.01 15.04 -2.26
N GLY A 83 4.59 14.89 -3.45
CA GLY A 83 5.83 15.56 -3.83
C GLY A 83 7.09 14.93 -3.24
N ARG A 84 6.95 13.77 -2.57
CA ARG A 84 8.03 12.91 -2.12
C ARG A 84 7.83 11.53 -2.73
N TYR A 85 8.93 10.85 -3.01
CA TYR A 85 8.88 9.57 -3.72
C TYR A 85 10.09 8.73 -3.33
N VAL A 86 9.94 7.42 -3.38
CA VAL A 86 11.06 6.47 -3.18
C VAL A 86 11.87 6.28 -4.47
N ASP A 87 11.44 6.85 -5.59
CA ASP A 87 12.10 6.74 -6.90
C ASP A 87 13.43 7.51 -7.00
N ASN A 88 13.78 8.31 -5.99
CA ASN A 88 15.11 8.93 -5.90
C ASN A 88 16.14 7.90 -5.43
N VAL A 89 16.91 7.36 -6.39
CA VAL A 89 18.06 6.45 -6.20
C VAL A 89 19.00 6.91 -5.07
N TRP A 90 19.09 8.22 -4.82
CA TRP A 90 19.86 8.81 -3.73
C TRP A 90 19.34 8.49 -2.32
N THR A 91 18.02 8.47 -2.10
CA THR A 91 17.40 8.11 -0.81
C THR A 91 17.48 6.61 -0.53
N LEU A 92 17.64 5.77 -1.56
CA LEU A 92 17.99 4.36 -1.37
C LEU A 92 19.42 4.22 -0.85
N MET A 93 20.42 4.89 -1.44
CA MET A 93 21.82 4.77 -1.02
C MET A 93 22.09 5.16 0.45
N CYS A 94 21.38 6.15 1.00
CA CYS A 94 21.59 6.63 2.39
C CYS A 94 20.87 5.82 3.50
N SER A 95 20.00 4.87 3.17
CA SER A 95 19.16 4.13 4.15
C SER A 95 19.74 2.80 4.64
N GLY A 96 20.94 2.42 4.17
CA GLY A 96 21.44 1.05 4.32
C GLY A 96 20.81 0.08 3.30
N PHE A 97 20.18 0.58 2.25
CA PHE A 97 19.70 -0.20 1.10
C PHE A 97 20.84 -0.87 0.34
N LEU A 98 22.05 -0.32 0.38
CA LEU A 98 23.23 -0.96 -0.20
C LEU A 98 23.43 -2.39 0.34
N CYS A 99 23.15 -2.62 1.64
CA CYS A 99 23.20 -3.97 2.23
C CYS A 99 22.04 -4.86 1.75
N ILE A 100 20.87 -4.30 1.42
CA ILE A 100 19.78 -5.05 0.78
C ILE A 100 20.22 -5.46 -0.62
N LEU A 101 20.73 -4.50 -1.42
CA LEU A 101 21.24 -4.75 -2.77
C LEU A 101 22.33 -5.84 -2.78
N TRP A 102 23.22 -5.80 -1.80
CA TRP A 102 24.25 -6.82 -1.63
C TRP A 102 23.66 -8.19 -1.31
N LYS A 103 22.63 -8.26 -0.46
CA LYS A 103 21.96 -9.51 -0.07
C LYS A 103 21.04 -10.10 -1.15
N ILE A 104 20.37 -9.28 -1.97
CA ILE A 104 19.49 -9.75 -3.05
C ILE A 104 20.25 -10.09 -4.34
N GLY A 105 21.54 -9.73 -4.42
CA GLY A 105 22.39 -10.00 -5.58
C GLY A 105 21.96 -9.30 -6.88
N PHE A 106 22.67 -9.59 -7.96
CA PHE A 106 22.43 -8.98 -9.28
C PHE A 106 21.04 -9.35 -9.85
N SER A 107 20.58 -10.57 -9.59
CA SER A 107 19.25 -11.05 -10.01
C SER A 107 18.11 -10.32 -9.29
N GLY A 108 18.24 -10.11 -7.97
CA GLY A 108 17.30 -9.28 -7.18
C GLY A 108 17.28 -7.83 -7.64
N LEU A 109 18.45 -7.25 -7.92
CA LEU A 109 18.57 -5.90 -8.45
C LEU A 109 17.82 -5.77 -9.79
N LYS A 110 18.05 -6.69 -10.74
CA LYS A 110 17.34 -6.70 -12.02
C LYS A 110 15.81 -6.73 -11.84
N ARG A 111 15.29 -7.61 -10.96
CA ARG A 111 13.84 -7.68 -10.66
C ARG A 111 13.27 -6.36 -10.17
N LEU A 112 13.96 -5.70 -9.24
CA LEU A 112 13.53 -4.42 -8.69
C LEU A 112 13.47 -3.31 -9.75
N TRP A 113 14.54 -3.15 -10.54
CA TRP A 113 14.66 -2.01 -11.44
C TRP A 113 13.93 -2.21 -12.77
N THR A 114 14.02 -3.41 -13.38
CA THR A 114 13.45 -3.62 -14.72
C THR A 114 12.00 -4.08 -14.69
N GLU A 115 11.65 -4.98 -13.76
CA GLU A 115 10.29 -5.56 -13.71
C GLU A 115 9.39 -4.71 -12.82
N PHE A 116 9.78 -4.43 -11.58
CA PHE A 116 8.93 -3.69 -10.64
C PHE A 116 8.84 -2.19 -10.97
N SER A 117 9.96 -1.46 -10.99
CA SER A 117 9.94 0.00 -11.24
C SER A 117 9.36 0.32 -12.61
N GLY A 118 9.88 -0.29 -13.68
CA GLY A 118 9.43 0.02 -15.05
C GLY A 118 7.94 -0.22 -15.31
N MET A 119 7.37 -1.32 -14.77
CA MET A 119 5.94 -1.61 -14.97
C MET A 119 5.05 -0.70 -14.10
N THR A 120 5.45 -0.44 -12.86
CA THR A 120 4.68 0.46 -11.97
C THR A 120 4.71 1.92 -12.46
N ASP A 121 5.80 2.39 -13.05
CA ASP A 121 5.90 3.75 -13.60
C ASP A 121 4.96 3.97 -14.80
N ASN A 122 4.80 2.95 -15.65
CA ASN A 122 3.82 2.98 -16.74
C ASN A 122 2.39 3.03 -16.21
N ALA A 123 2.07 2.20 -15.23
CA ALA A 123 0.76 2.19 -14.60
C ALA A 123 0.46 3.52 -13.90
N LYS A 124 1.43 4.09 -13.17
CA LYS A 124 1.31 5.43 -12.54
C LYS A 124 0.98 6.50 -13.55
N ARG A 125 1.69 6.54 -14.67
CA ARG A 125 1.43 7.51 -15.74
C ARG A 125 0.02 7.38 -16.29
N LYS A 126 -0.48 6.15 -16.48
CA LYS A 126 -1.86 5.87 -16.94
C LYS A 126 -2.91 6.29 -15.91
N GLY A 127 -2.76 5.88 -14.65
CA GLY A 127 -3.78 6.06 -13.63
C GLY A 127 -3.80 7.45 -12.99
N LEU A 128 -2.66 8.15 -12.93
CA LEU A 128 -2.57 9.51 -12.41
C LEU A 128 -2.84 10.58 -13.47
N GLY A 129 -2.87 10.23 -14.76
CA GLY A 129 -3.24 11.17 -15.83
C GLY A 129 -2.38 12.44 -15.89
N GLY A 130 -1.10 12.34 -15.53
CA GLY A 130 -0.17 13.48 -15.44
C GLY A 130 -0.19 14.24 -14.11
N GLN A 131 -1.06 13.90 -13.17
CA GLN A 131 -1.02 14.43 -11.81
C GLN A 131 0.28 13.98 -11.12
N LYS A 132 1.12 14.95 -10.75
CA LYS A 132 2.42 14.67 -10.14
C LYS A 132 2.31 14.49 -8.63
N ARG A 133 1.38 15.20 -7.97
CA ARG A 133 1.23 15.14 -6.51
C ARG A 133 0.20 14.10 -6.11
N TYR A 134 0.61 13.10 -5.34
CA TYR A 134 -0.26 12.04 -4.83
C TYR A 134 0.31 11.45 -3.55
N TYR A 135 -0.56 10.90 -2.70
CA TYR A 135 -0.13 10.09 -1.56
C TYR A 135 0.24 8.69 -2.05
N TYR A 136 1.34 8.13 -1.56
CA TYR A 136 1.74 6.77 -1.92
C TYR A 136 1.68 5.84 -0.70
N VAL A 137 0.85 4.80 -0.78
CA VAL A 137 0.79 3.76 0.25
C VAL A 137 1.93 2.79 0.00
N PHE A 138 3.00 2.94 0.79
CA PHE A 138 4.18 2.11 0.68
C PHE A 138 3.96 0.71 1.28
N SER A 139 3.23 0.63 2.39
CA SER A 139 2.75 -0.62 2.95
C SER A 139 1.53 -0.36 3.82
N ILE A 140 0.59 -1.30 3.86
CA ILE A 140 -0.46 -1.35 4.88
C ILE A 140 -0.80 -2.81 5.16
N GLY A 141 -0.97 -3.11 6.44
CA GLY A 141 -0.98 -4.47 6.92
C GLY A 141 -1.85 -4.66 8.15
N THR A 142 -2.47 -5.84 8.26
CA THR A 142 -3.12 -6.30 9.49
C THR A 142 -2.65 -7.72 9.77
N GLU A 143 -2.30 -8.01 11.02
CA GLU A 143 -1.91 -9.36 11.44
C GLU A 143 -3.01 -10.37 11.12
N SER A 144 -2.62 -11.57 10.69
CA SER A 144 -3.53 -12.61 10.23
C SER A 144 -4.66 -12.90 11.23
N GLU A 145 -4.33 -12.99 12.53
CA GLU A 145 -5.27 -13.23 13.64
C GLU A 145 -6.32 -12.12 13.83
N HIS A 146 -6.10 -10.96 13.22
CA HIS A 146 -6.94 -9.76 13.33
C HIS A 146 -7.58 -9.35 11.99
N ARG A 147 -7.38 -10.11 10.91
CA ARG A 147 -8.06 -9.93 9.62
C ARG A 147 -9.53 -10.38 9.70
N GLY A 148 -10.39 -9.89 8.81
CA GLY A 148 -11.78 -10.37 8.67
C GLY A 148 -12.73 -10.05 9.83
N LYS A 149 -12.24 -9.47 10.94
CA LYS A 149 -13.07 -9.05 12.08
C LYS A 149 -13.93 -7.80 11.81
N GLY A 150 -14.26 -7.55 10.54
CA GLY A 150 -15.18 -6.49 10.08
C GLY A 150 -16.11 -6.97 8.95
N GLU A 151 -16.30 -8.29 8.78
CA GLU A 151 -17.01 -8.88 7.62
C GLU A 151 -18.47 -9.27 7.86
N ASN A 152 -19.00 -9.17 9.09
CA ASN A 152 -20.44 -9.31 9.33
C ASN A 152 -21.15 -7.94 9.25
N TYR A 153 -21.24 -7.30 8.08
CA TYR A 153 -22.23 -6.25 7.85
C TYR A 153 -22.61 -6.07 6.36
N PRO A 154 -23.92 -6.07 6.02
CA PRO A 154 -24.38 -5.85 4.65
C PRO A 154 -24.29 -4.37 4.23
N SER A 155 -24.15 -4.19 2.92
CA SER A 155 -24.03 -2.92 2.19
C SER A 155 -25.16 -1.92 2.50
N PRO A 156 -24.91 -0.59 2.47
CA PRO A 156 -25.90 0.39 2.90
C PRO A 156 -26.96 0.63 1.81
N SER A 157 -28.15 0.06 2.04
CA SER A 157 -29.42 0.66 1.64
C SER A 157 -30.24 0.93 2.90
N ASN A 158 -29.76 1.88 3.71
CA ASN A 158 -30.53 2.77 4.59
C ASN A 158 -29.58 3.38 5.62
N ALA A 159 -29.34 4.69 5.46
CA ALA A 159 -28.56 5.50 6.35
C ALA A 159 -29.35 5.72 7.64
N GLN A 160 -29.04 4.92 8.67
CA GLN A 160 -29.23 5.15 10.12
C GLN A 160 -29.40 3.76 10.76
N LEU A 161 -28.49 3.40 11.67
CA LEU A 161 -28.36 2.14 12.42
C LEU A 161 -27.39 1.10 11.82
N ALA A 162 -26.08 1.39 11.93
CA ALA A 162 -25.05 0.36 11.89
C ALA A 162 -23.81 0.84 12.64
N ASP A 163 -23.61 0.29 13.84
CA ASP A 163 -22.41 0.40 14.68
C ASP A 163 -21.24 -0.30 13.93
N HIS A 164 -20.72 0.33 12.87
CA HIS A 164 -19.80 -0.28 11.90
C HIS A 164 -18.43 -0.57 12.53
N GLN A 165 -18.13 -1.85 12.81
CA GLN A 165 -16.77 -2.29 13.07
C GLN A 165 -15.97 -2.28 11.75
N ILE A 166 -15.38 -1.14 11.43
CA ILE A 166 -14.49 -0.97 10.28
C ILE A 166 -13.22 -1.78 10.53
N GLY A 167 -12.85 -2.67 9.61
CA GLY A 167 -11.59 -3.43 9.71
C GLY A 167 -10.36 -2.50 9.84
N LEU A 168 -9.34 -2.89 10.62
CA LEU A 168 -8.24 -1.99 11.00
C LEU A 168 -7.53 -1.33 9.80
N ALA A 169 -7.27 -2.07 8.73
CA ALA A 169 -6.71 -1.52 7.49
C ALA A 169 -7.65 -0.49 6.81
N LYS A 170 -8.98 -0.71 6.85
CA LYS A 170 -9.95 0.27 6.35
C LYS A 170 -9.95 1.54 7.21
N ALA A 171 -9.86 1.43 8.53
CA ALA A 171 -9.81 2.58 9.43
C ALA A 171 -8.57 3.45 9.14
N ILE A 172 -7.40 2.81 8.99
CA ILE A 172 -6.17 3.50 8.58
C ILE A 172 -6.32 4.15 7.20
N MET A 173 -6.90 3.44 6.22
CA MET A 173 -7.06 3.97 4.87
C MET A 173 -8.03 5.16 4.83
N HIS A 174 -9.14 5.10 5.57
CA HIS A 174 -10.08 6.22 5.67
C HIS A 174 -9.44 7.47 6.25
N TYR A 175 -8.58 7.34 7.27
CA TYR A 175 -7.79 8.46 7.77
C TYR A 175 -6.97 9.12 6.64
N HIS A 176 -6.28 8.33 5.82
CA HIS A 176 -5.49 8.86 4.70
C HIS A 176 -6.36 9.40 3.56
N GLN A 177 -7.51 8.80 3.28
CA GLN A 177 -8.49 9.31 2.31
C GLN A 177 -9.05 10.66 2.71
N GLU A 178 -9.39 10.87 3.98
CA GLU A 178 -9.86 12.19 4.46
C GLU A 178 -8.75 13.24 4.36
N LYS A 179 -7.51 12.88 4.68
CA LYS A 179 -6.37 13.78 4.46
C LYS A 179 -6.17 14.12 2.99
N ALA A 180 -6.14 13.11 2.13
CA ALA A 180 -5.97 13.29 0.69
C ALA A 180 -7.12 14.10 0.06
N LYS A 181 -8.35 13.90 0.54
CA LYS A 181 -9.54 14.67 0.16
C LYS A 181 -9.42 16.14 0.56
N SER A 182 -8.92 16.44 1.75
CA SER A 182 -8.72 17.84 2.20
C SER A 182 -7.74 18.61 1.33
N GLU A 183 -6.83 17.91 0.65
CA GLU A 183 -5.86 18.47 -0.28
C GLU A 183 -6.26 18.32 -1.75
N ASN A 184 -7.39 17.67 -2.04
CA ASN A 184 -7.83 17.28 -3.37
C ASN A 184 -6.75 16.51 -4.17
N LEU A 185 -6.07 15.56 -3.52
CA LEU A 185 -5.02 14.74 -4.11
C LEU A 185 -5.39 13.26 -4.14
N PRO A 186 -4.96 12.50 -5.16
CA PRO A 186 -5.19 11.08 -5.23
C PRO A 186 -4.29 10.29 -4.27
N ILE A 187 -4.66 9.04 -4.04
CA ILE A 187 -3.85 8.03 -3.36
C ILE A 187 -3.50 6.95 -4.38
N TRP A 188 -2.21 6.64 -4.49
CA TRP A 188 -1.68 5.56 -5.31
C TRP A 188 -1.20 4.39 -4.45
N LEU A 189 -1.36 3.17 -4.94
CA LEU A 189 -0.81 1.97 -4.33
C LEU A 189 -0.66 0.81 -5.32
N GLU A 190 0.12 -0.19 -4.92
CA GLU A 190 0.13 -1.51 -5.54
C GLU A 190 -0.41 -2.56 -4.56
N ALA A 191 -1.53 -3.20 -4.90
CA ALA A 191 -2.06 -4.31 -4.12
C ALA A 191 -1.37 -5.62 -4.53
N THR A 192 -0.74 -6.31 -3.59
CA THR A 192 0.09 -7.50 -3.83
C THR A 192 -0.66 -8.83 -3.72
N THR A 193 -1.95 -8.80 -3.38
CA THR A 193 -2.80 -10.00 -3.27
C THR A 193 -4.22 -9.69 -3.76
N GLU A 194 -4.98 -10.71 -4.14
CA GLU A 194 -6.40 -10.53 -4.50
C GLU A 194 -7.24 -10.00 -3.32
N SER A 195 -6.92 -10.43 -2.09
CA SER A 195 -7.61 -9.97 -0.88
C SER A 195 -7.38 -8.47 -0.65
N SER A 196 -6.13 -7.99 -0.76
CA SER A 196 -5.84 -6.55 -0.62
C SER A 196 -6.44 -5.75 -1.76
N ARG A 197 -6.45 -6.27 -2.99
CA ARG A 197 -7.16 -5.65 -4.12
C ARG A 197 -8.66 -5.49 -3.84
N HIS A 198 -9.34 -6.54 -3.40
CA HIS A 198 -10.77 -6.50 -3.08
C HIS A 198 -11.07 -5.48 -1.97
N LEU A 199 -10.21 -5.42 -0.94
CA LEU A 199 -10.28 -4.42 0.11
C LEU A 199 -10.25 -2.99 -0.46
N TYR A 200 -9.29 -2.67 -1.33
CA TYR A 200 -9.19 -1.33 -1.92
C TYR A 200 -10.34 -0.98 -2.85
N LEU A 201 -10.82 -1.95 -3.66
CA LEU A 201 -12.02 -1.77 -4.49
C LEU A 201 -13.22 -1.37 -3.64
N SER A 202 -13.41 -2.01 -2.47
CA SER A 202 -14.49 -1.67 -1.53
C SER A 202 -14.39 -0.25 -0.95
N MET A 203 -13.21 0.37 -1.01
CA MET A 203 -12.95 1.75 -0.55
C MET A 203 -12.94 2.76 -1.70
N GLY A 204 -13.36 2.35 -2.90
CA GLY A 204 -13.48 3.21 -4.07
C GLY A 204 -12.17 3.42 -4.85
N PHE A 205 -11.13 2.63 -4.59
CA PHE A 205 -9.98 2.58 -5.49
C PHE A 205 -10.40 1.96 -6.82
N GLN A 206 -9.76 2.40 -7.89
CA GLN A 206 -9.91 1.87 -9.23
C GLN A 206 -8.64 1.11 -9.59
N GLU A 207 -8.80 -0.07 -10.18
CA GLU A 207 -7.68 -0.76 -10.80
C GLU A 207 -7.30 -0.06 -12.11
N VAL A 208 -6.02 0.21 -12.25
CA VAL A 208 -5.43 0.85 -13.43
C VAL A 208 -4.86 -0.21 -14.37
N GLU A 209 -4.17 -1.20 -13.80
CA GLU A 209 -3.47 -2.25 -14.51
C GLU A 209 -3.15 -3.43 -13.59
N GLN A 210 -3.26 -4.64 -14.12
CA GLN A 210 -2.71 -5.85 -13.51
C GLN A 210 -1.28 -6.06 -14.03
N ILE A 211 -0.32 -6.14 -13.12
CA ILE A 211 1.11 -6.30 -13.41
C ILE A 211 1.53 -7.71 -13.00
N THR A 212 2.26 -8.41 -13.87
CA THR A 212 2.78 -9.76 -13.61
C THR A 212 4.30 -9.76 -13.57
N LEU A 213 4.88 -10.09 -12.43
CA LEU A 213 6.32 -10.23 -12.23
C LEU A 213 6.74 -11.69 -12.42
N GLY A 214 7.95 -11.93 -12.93
CA GLY A 214 8.49 -13.29 -13.03
C GLY A 214 7.73 -14.22 -13.97
N LYS A 215 6.93 -13.68 -14.90
CA LYS A 215 6.22 -14.47 -15.92
C LYS A 215 7.20 -15.40 -16.66
N GLY A 216 6.82 -16.66 -16.78
CA GLY A 216 7.63 -17.72 -17.39
C GLY A 216 8.74 -18.28 -16.49
N LYS A 217 8.94 -17.73 -15.28
CA LYS A 217 10.03 -18.10 -14.35
C LYS A 217 9.51 -18.70 -13.04
N VAL A 218 8.39 -18.20 -12.53
CA VAL A 218 7.81 -18.63 -11.25
C VAL A 218 6.31 -18.90 -11.36
N ASP A 219 5.75 -19.64 -10.41
CA ASP A 219 4.30 -19.75 -10.21
C ASP A 219 3.73 -18.58 -9.38
N ALA A 220 2.43 -18.64 -9.08
CA ALA A 220 1.70 -17.58 -8.39
C ALA A 220 2.17 -17.37 -6.93
N GLU A 221 2.85 -18.36 -6.36
CA GLU A 221 3.40 -18.36 -5.01
C GLU A 221 4.89 -17.99 -4.98
N ALA A 222 5.43 -17.54 -6.12
CA ALA A 222 6.84 -17.24 -6.33
C ALA A 222 7.78 -18.46 -6.18
N THR A 223 7.34 -19.67 -6.49
CA THR A 223 8.22 -20.84 -6.59
C THR A 223 8.75 -20.96 -8.02
N VAL A 224 10.04 -21.28 -8.17
CA VAL A 224 10.66 -21.44 -9.49
C VAL A 224 9.93 -22.52 -10.29
N ARG A 225 9.35 -22.12 -11.41
CA ARG A 225 8.60 -22.98 -12.32
C ARG A 225 8.76 -22.46 -13.74
N PRO A 226 9.59 -23.11 -14.58
CA PRO A 226 9.70 -22.76 -16.00
C PRO A 226 8.32 -22.76 -16.67
N GLY A 227 8.01 -21.68 -17.39
CA GLY A 227 6.68 -21.49 -18.01
C GLY A 227 5.57 -21.10 -17.05
N GLY A 228 5.87 -20.84 -15.78
CA GLY A 228 4.90 -20.45 -14.77
C GLY A 228 4.23 -19.09 -15.05
N PRO A 229 3.03 -18.84 -14.50
CA PRO A 229 2.27 -17.62 -14.76
C PRO A 229 2.95 -16.34 -14.22
N GLY A 230 3.86 -16.44 -13.26
CA GLY A 230 4.39 -15.31 -12.51
C GLY A 230 3.52 -14.94 -11.30
N VAL A 231 3.97 -13.92 -10.56
CA VAL A 231 3.21 -13.33 -9.44
C VAL A 231 2.52 -12.06 -9.86
N THR A 232 1.30 -11.85 -9.37
CA THR A 232 0.45 -10.73 -9.78
C THR A 232 0.36 -9.66 -8.71
N LEU A 233 0.39 -8.40 -9.13
CA LEU A 233 -0.01 -7.24 -8.34
C LEU A 233 -0.91 -6.31 -9.15
N TYR A 234 -1.63 -5.43 -8.46
CA TYR A 234 -2.62 -4.55 -9.05
C TYR A 234 -2.24 -3.10 -8.75
N ALA A 235 -1.94 -2.35 -9.81
CA ALA A 235 -1.76 -0.91 -9.71
C ALA A 235 -3.14 -0.26 -9.52
N MET A 236 -3.31 0.51 -8.45
CA MET A 236 -4.60 1.10 -8.09
C MET A 236 -4.47 2.56 -7.72
N VAL A 237 -5.52 3.32 -8.05
CA VAL A 237 -5.63 4.73 -7.73
C VAL A 237 -6.97 5.03 -7.09
N TRP A 238 -6.97 5.85 -6.06
CA TRP A 238 -8.17 6.47 -5.52
C TRP A 238 -8.12 7.95 -5.79
N TRP A 239 -9.23 8.49 -6.30
CA TRP A 239 -9.42 9.92 -6.50
C TRP A 239 -10.44 10.45 -5.49
N PRO A 240 -10.20 11.60 -4.86
CA PRO A 240 -11.23 12.26 -4.08
C PRO A 240 -12.39 12.59 -5.01
N LYS A 241 -13.62 12.27 -4.59
CA LYS A 241 -14.80 12.71 -5.33
C LYS A 241 -14.81 14.23 -5.32
N SER A 242 -14.79 14.85 -6.51
CA SER A 242 -14.98 16.29 -6.65
C SER A 242 -16.27 16.65 -5.91
N ALA A 243 -16.19 17.59 -4.96
CA ALA A 243 -17.41 18.23 -4.46
C ALA A 243 -18.15 18.76 -5.69
N SER A 244 -19.38 18.32 -5.91
CA SER A 244 -20.22 18.84 -6.99
C SER A 244 -20.23 20.35 -6.88
N VAL A 245 -19.59 21.04 -7.83
CA VAL A 245 -19.77 22.48 -8.02
C VAL A 245 -21.26 22.63 -8.31
N GLY A 246 -21.98 23.28 -7.39
CA GLY A 246 -23.42 23.50 -7.53
C GLY A 246 -23.71 24.06 -8.91
N SER A 247 -24.65 23.44 -9.61
CA SER A 247 -25.19 23.96 -10.85
C SER A 247 -25.56 25.44 -10.64
N PRO A 248 -25.19 26.35 -11.55
CA PRO A 248 -25.70 27.71 -11.49
C PRO A 248 -27.22 27.61 -11.55
N GLY A 249 -27.90 28.11 -10.52
CA GLY A 249 -29.35 28.24 -10.51
C GLY A 249 -29.81 29.08 -11.71
N PRO A 250 -31.03 28.86 -12.22
CA PRO A 250 -31.51 29.53 -13.41
C PRO A 250 -31.48 31.05 -13.21
N SER A 251 -30.84 31.75 -14.14
CA SER A 251 -30.86 33.21 -14.23
C SER A 251 -32.31 33.67 -14.34
N ILE A 252 -32.78 34.38 -13.34
CA ILE A 252 -34.05 35.12 -13.40
C ILE A 252 -33.79 36.31 -14.31
N GLU A 253 -34.27 36.25 -15.55
CA GLU A 253 -34.50 37.45 -16.35
C GLU A 253 -35.65 38.24 -15.68
N ALA A 254 -35.35 39.47 -15.32
CA ALA A 254 -36.31 40.47 -14.86
C ALA A 254 -36.53 41.49 -16.01
N PRO A 255 -37.70 42.17 -16.01
CA PRO A 255 -38.52 42.46 -17.20
C PRO A 255 -37.98 43.52 -18.17
#